data_AF-A0A135LM65-F1
#
_entry.id   AF-A0A135LM65-F1
#
_cell.length_a   1.000
_cell.length_b   1.000
_cell.length_c   1.000
_cell.angle_alpha   90.00
_cell.angle_beta   90.00
_cell.angle_gamma   90.00
#
_symmetry.space_group_name_H-M   'P 1'
#
loop_
_entity.id
_entity.type
_entity.pdbx_description
1 polymer ?
#
loop_
_entity_poly.entity_id
_entity_poly.type
_entity_poly.pdbx_seq_one_letter_code
_entity_poly.pdbx_strand_id
1 'polypeptide(L)'
;MLAPKRAESSTNSFDVLKPKAMIEVACYMGYSAILFSDAVRRNGGDRYFILELNPYFATAVDVIVELAGLHDFVHIIVGRSDVVPTQIHHVGRCEGGGTSLRSLQTSIYHMGSGADVKLFRAEQKREAAKAGPSQAYNTTGMAERTVPSFTYNVGIVGYGFSAKIFHIPFVKEVPQLKLYAVVQRTPKPDDDVEKDHPGVKSFRTTEEMVQDPAIDVVIITTAPDSHFALSKLALEAGKHVVCEKPFTPTAQEADDLIAIAKKNNKQLAVFQNRRFDADFVTLSKLVKNGSLGRISEYETHFDRHRPEVPAADSHKWKNKVIPGGSAIYDLGTHLLDQAVHLLGLPKRVTGFIGSARGVTSFSYEDSFTVLLHYADGSMVTAKATVVSPEDEQLRFWVRGDKGSFKKYHLDIQEDQLKAGIMPQDKGYGREPSERYGTLTTIQNGKPVKEVVPTVEPPTYTEYYRKLVRALDGEGELPASGVEAREVIRLIELARESSSTGRTLDV
;
A
#
# COMPACT_ATOMS: atom_id res chain seq x y z
N MET A 1 -38.13 18.98 -21.22
CA MET A 1 -38.81 17.87 -20.52
C MET A 1 -38.41 16.58 -21.21
N LEU A 2 -37.72 15.67 -20.50
CA LEU A 2 -37.79 14.21 -20.65
C LEU A 2 -36.82 13.63 -19.60
N ALA A 3 -37.39 12.95 -18.60
CA ALA A 3 -36.67 12.32 -17.51
C ALA A 3 -35.86 11.09 -17.99
N PRO A 4 -34.77 10.70 -17.31
CA PRO A 4 -34.02 9.50 -17.67
C PRO A 4 -34.81 8.23 -17.29
N LYS A 5 -34.93 7.31 -18.25
CA LYS A 5 -35.53 5.98 -18.06
C LYS A 5 -34.78 5.21 -16.97
N ARG A 6 -35.56 4.60 -16.06
CA ARG A 6 -35.09 3.61 -15.06
C ARG A 6 -34.29 2.50 -15.76
N ALA A 7 -33.14 2.15 -15.20
CA ALA A 7 -32.39 0.94 -15.56
C ALA A 7 -33.28 -0.30 -15.32
N GLU A 8 -33.50 -1.08 -16.36
CA GLU A 8 -34.10 -2.42 -16.27
C GLU A 8 -33.12 -3.36 -15.58
N SER A 9 -33.61 -4.27 -14.73
CA SER A 9 -32.77 -5.26 -14.05
C SER A 9 -32.11 -6.20 -15.06
N SER A 10 -30.81 -6.48 -14.88
CA SER A 10 -29.97 -7.32 -15.76
C SER A 10 -30.48 -8.75 -16.01
N THR A 11 -31.45 -9.23 -15.23
CA THR A 11 -32.12 -10.52 -15.44
C THR A 11 -33.11 -10.51 -16.61
N ASN A 12 -33.77 -9.38 -16.90
CA ASN A 12 -34.75 -9.27 -18.00
C ASN A 12 -34.10 -9.37 -19.39
N SER A 13 -32.80 -9.07 -19.52
CA SER A 13 -32.06 -9.23 -20.76
C SER A 13 -31.91 -10.69 -21.20
N PHE A 14 -32.01 -11.66 -20.28
CA PHE A 14 -31.88 -13.09 -20.62
C PHE A 14 -33.10 -13.64 -21.36
N ASP A 15 -34.30 -13.13 -21.04
CA ASP A 15 -35.54 -13.54 -21.72
C ASP A 15 -35.59 -13.07 -23.19
N VAL A 16 -34.86 -11.99 -23.49
CA VAL A 16 -34.73 -11.41 -24.83
C VAL A 16 -33.56 -12.03 -25.60
N LEU A 17 -32.38 -12.17 -24.97
CA LEU A 17 -31.15 -12.61 -25.65
C LEU A 17 -31.02 -14.12 -25.77
N LYS A 18 -31.65 -14.89 -24.85
CA LYS A 18 -31.58 -16.37 -24.78
C LYS A 18 -30.17 -16.93 -25.08
N PRO A 19 -29.15 -16.50 -24.32
CA PRO A 19 -27.77 -16.87 -24.63
C PRO A 19 -27.56 -18.38 -24.47
N LYS A 20 -26.90 -18.98 -25.47
CA LYS A 20 -26.58 -20.41 -25.47
C LYS A 20 -25.43 -20.77 -24.53
N ALA A 21 -24.49 -19.85 -24.34
CA ALA A 21 -23.45 -19.95 -23.33
C ALA A 21 -23.16 -18.56 -22.74
N MET A 22 -22.72 -18.51 -21.49
CA MET A 22 -22.31 -17.28 -20.83
C MET A 22 -20.97 -17.47 -20.12
N ILE A 23 -20.14 -16.44 -20.13
CA ILE A 23 -18.87 -16.39 -19.40
C ILE A 23 -18.96 -15.21 -18.44
N GLU A 24 -18.84 -15.49 -17.15
CA GLU A 24 -18.74 -14.48 -16.10
C GLU A 24 -17.27 -14.27 -15.74
N VAL A 25 -16.81 -13.00 -15.75
CA VAL A 25 -15.43 -12.63 -15.47
C VAL A 25 -15.41 -11.81 -14.19
N ALA A 26 -14.67 -12.32 -13.19
CA ALA A 26 -14.53 -11.79 -11.82
C ALA A 26 -15.76 -11.98 -10.92
N CYS A 27 -15.64 -12.78 -9.85
CA CYS A 27 -16.68 -12.90 -8.84
C CYS A 27 -16.46 -11.94 -7.66
N TYR A 28 -17.53 -11.23 -7.29
CA TYR A 28 -17.69 -10.63 -5.97
C TYR A 28 -18.76 -11.48 -5.28
N MET A 29 -18.35 -12.56 -4.60
CA MET A 29 -19.20 -13.45 -3.78
C MET A 29 -20.29 -14.23 -4.57
N GLY A 30 -20.30 -15.58 -4.45
CA GLY A 30 -21.03 -16.54 -5.30
C GLY A 30 -22.57 -16.46 -5.44
N TYR A 31 -23.23 -15.38 -5.01
CA TYR A 31 -24.66 -15.15 -5.27
C TYR A 31 -24.96 -14.85 -6.75
N SER A 32 -24.06 -14.17 -7.46
CA SER A 32 -24.22 -13.93 -8.91
C SER A 32 -24.19 -15.23 -9.71
N ALA A 33 -23.32 -16.16 -9.33
CA ALA A 33 -23.19 -17.48 -9.93
C ALA A 33 -24.51 -18.25 -9.94
N ILE A 34 -25.26 -18.24 -8.83
CA ILE A 34 -26.57 -18.92 -8.76
C ILE A 34 -27.59 -18.19 -9.64
N LEU A 35 -27.74 -16.87 -9.45
CA LEU A 35 -28.80 -16.10 -10.09
C LEU A 35 -28.70 -16.10 -11.62
N PHE A 36 -27.50 -15.89 -12.15
CA PHE A 36 -27.30 -15.79 -13.60
C PHE A 36 -27.25 -17.15 -14.26
N SER A 37 -26.62 -18.17 -13.66
CA SER A 37 -26.59 -19.50 -14.27
C SER A 37 -27.97 -20.15 -14.32
N ASP A 38 -28.78 -19.99 -13.27
CA ASP A 38 -30.18 -20.43 -13.28
C ASP A 38 -31.02 -19.66 -14.31
N ALA A 39 -30.84 -18.35 -14.46
CA ALA A 39 -31.52 -17.56 -15.48
C ALA A 39 -31.15 -18.01 -16.91
N VAL A 40 -29.88 -18.31 -17.18
CA VAL A 40 -29.41 -18.84 -18.47
C VAL A 40 -29.96 -20.24 -18.71
N ARG A 41 -29.99 -21.11 -17.69
CA ARG A 41 -30.52 -22.48 -17.78
C ARG A 41 -32.02 -22.50 -18.09
N ARG A 42 -32.82 -21.67 -17.41
CA ARG A 42 -34.27 -21.54 -17.65
C ARG A 42 -34.59 -21.02 -19.06
N ASN A 43 -33.70 -20.22 -19.63
CA ASN A 43 -33.85 -19.69 -20.99
C ASN A 43 -33.29 -20.62 -22.08
N GLY A 44 -32.96 -21.87 -21.74
CA GLY A 44 -32.53 -22.89 -22.71
C GLY A 44 -31.07 -22.75 -23.16
N GLY A 45 -30.24 -22.10 -22.35
CA GLY A 45 -28.80 -22.13 -22.49
C GLY A 45 -28.21 -23.50 -22.18
N ASP A 46 -27.03 -23.78 -22.71
CA ASP A 46 -26.41 -25.10 -22.67
C ASP A 46 -25.24 -25.16 -21.67
N ARG A 47 -24.54 -24.04 -21.42
CA ARG A 47 -23.36 -23.98 -20.51
C ARG A 47 -23.19 -22.61 -19.86
N TYR A 48 -22.63 -22.59 -18.66
CA TYR A 48 -22.22 -21.36 -17.96
C TYR A 48 -20.79 -21.50 -17.46
N PHE A 49 -19.93 -20.51 -17.74
CA PHE A 49 -18.53 -20.51 -17.31
C PHE A 49 -18.25 -19.40 -16.30
N ILE A 50 -17.57 -19.74 -15.22
CA ILE A 50 -17.07 -18.79 -14.23
C ILE A 50 -15.55 -18.77 -14.35
N LEU A 51 -14.99 -17.60 -14.63
CA LEU A 51 -13.54 -17.40 -14.61
C LEU A 51 -13.14 -16.84 -13.25
N GLU A 52 -12.42 -17.65 -12.49
CA GLU A 52 -11.94 -17.29 -11.17
C GLU A 52 -10.42 -17.27 -11.15
N LEU A 53 -9.81 -16.19 -10.66
CA LEU A 53 -8.36 -16.13 -10.58
C LEU A 53 -7.85 -16.92 -9.37
N ASN A 54 -8.62 -16.92 -8.28
CA ASN A 54 -8.21 -17.50 -7.01
C ASN A 54 -8.84 -18.90 -6.76
N PRO A 55 -8.04 -19.97 -6.63
CA PRO A 55 -8.57 -21.33 -6.42
C PRO A 55 -9.39 -21.50 -5.13
N TYR A 56 -9.19 -20.67 -4.10
CA TYR A 56 -9.99 -20.72 -2.88
C TYR A 56 -11.41 -20.19 -3.11
N PHE A 57 -11.54 -19.09 -3.87
CA PHE A 57 -12.86 -18.61 -4.28
C PHE A 57 -13.53 -19.56 -5.25
N ALA A 58 -12.77 -20.18 -6.15
CA ALA A 58 -13.30 -21.22 -7.02
C ALA A 58 -13.90 -22.38 -6.22
N THR A 59 -13.24 -22.80 -5.15
CA THR A 59 -13.75 -23.85 -4.24
C THR A 59 -15.01 -23.40 -3.50
N ALA A 60 -15.05 -22.15 -3.01
CA ALA A 60 -16.23 -21.61 -2.35
C ALA A 60 -17.43 -21.53 -3.31
N VAL A 61 -17.19 -21.12 -4.56
CA VAL A 61 -18.20 -21.08 -5.62
C VAL A 61 -18.64 -22.50 -6.00
N ASP A 62 -17.72 -23.47 -6.05
CA ASP A 62 -18.03 -24.87 -6.35
C ASP A 62 -19.00 -25.46 -5.32
N VAL A 63 -18.76 -25.24 -4.02
CA VAL A 63 -19.68 -25.65 -2.95
C VAL A 63 -21.05 -25.00 -3.10
N ILE A 64 -21.11 -23.71 -3.47
CA ILE A 64 -22.37 -23.00 -3.67
C ILE A 64 -23.14 -23.53 -4.88
N VAL A 65 -22.43 -23.80 -5.99
CA VAL A 65 -22.98 -24.37 -7.22
C VAL A 65 -23.48 -25.81 -6.98
N GLU A 66 -22.75 -26.60 -6.19
CA GLU A 66 -23.16 -27.94 -5.77
C GLU A 66 -24.43 -27.89 -4.92
N LEU A 67 -24.47 -27.02 -3.90
CA LEU A 67 -25.64 -26.82 -3.05
C LEU A 67 -26.87 -26.32 -3.84
N ALA A 68 -26.64 -25.56 -4.91
CA ALA A 68 -27.69 -25.10 -5.82
C ALA A 68 -28.11 -26.15 -6.87
N GLY A 69 -27.43 -27.30 -6.95
CA GLY A 69 -27.72 -28.37 -7.91
C GLY A 69 -27.37 -28.00 -9.36
N LEU A 70 -26.36 -27.14 -9.55
CA LEU A 70 -25.99 -26.57 -10.85
C LEU A 70 -24.65 -27.10 -11.41
N HIS A 71 -24.02 -28.07 -10.75
CA HIS A 71 -22.69 -28.59 -11.13
C HIS A 71 -22.63 -29.25 -12.51
N ASP A 72 -23.78 -29.70 -13.04
CA ASP A 72 -23.91 -30.30 -14.37
C ASP A 72 -23.91 -29.24 -15.49
N PHE A 73 -24.06 -27.97 -15.12
CA PHE A 73 -24.30 -26.85 -16.03
C PHE A 73 -23.26 -25.73 -15.92
N VAL A 74 -22.76 -25.50 -14.70
CA VAL A 74 -21.78 -24.45 -14.38
C VAL A 74 -20.38 -25.05 -14.36
N HIS A 75 -19.46 -24.43 -15.09
CA HIS A 75 -18.06 -24.81 -15.19
C HIS A 75 -17.17 -23.71 -14.63
N ILE A 76 -16.42 -24.03 -13.58
CA ILE A 76 -15.49 -23.11 -12.95
C ILE A 76 -14.10 -23.34 -13.54
N ILE A 77 -13.50 -22.28 -14.09
CA ILE A 77 -12.15 -22.31 -14.66
C ILE A 77 -11.26 -21.39 -13.84
N VAL A 78 -10.18 -21.97 -13.29
CA VAL A 78 -9.20 -21.21 -12.50
C VAL A 78 -8.08 -20.72 -13.41
N GLY A 79 -7.91 -19.41 -13.53
CA GLY A 79 -6.85 -18.82 -14.33
C GLY A 79 -7.12 -17.38 -14.75
N ARG A 80 -6.11 -16.72 -15.32
CA ARG A 80 -6.24 -15.34 -15.76
C ARG A 80 -7.20 -15.23 -16.95
N SER A 81 -8.16 -14.31 -16.86
CA SER A 81 -9.21 -14.11 -17.86
C SER A 81 -8.71 -13.65 -19.24
N ASP A 82 -7.46 -13.18 -19.34
CA ASP A 82 -6.80 -12.83 -20.61
C ASP A 82 -6.17 -14.04 -21.32
N VAL A 83 -6.05 -15.18 -20.64
CA VAL A 83 -5.47 -16.43 -21.18
C VAL A 83 -6.52 -17.53 -21.33
N VAL A 84 -7.55 -17.55 -20.50
CA VAL A 84 -8.57 -18.62 -20.51
C VAL A 84 -9.44 -18.70 -21.78
N PRO A 85 -9.78 -17.60 -22.50
CA PRO A 85 -10.60 -17.69 -23.71
C PRO A 85 -10.00 -18.57 -24.83
N THR A 86 -8.67 -18.67 -24.94
CA THR A 86 -8.00 -19.58 -25.88
C THR A 86 -8.10 -21.06 -25.43
N GLN A 87 -8.30 -21.34 -24.14
CA GLN A 87 -8.56 -22.68 -23.63
C GLN A 87 -10.03 -23.11 -23.83
N ILE A 88 -10.99 -22.19 -23.68
CA ILE A 88 -12.42 -22.47 -23.93
C ILE A 88 -12.67 -22.86 -25.39
N HIS A 89 -11.94 -22.25 -26.33
CA HIS A 89 -11.99 -22.61 -27.76
C HIS A 89 -11.51 -24.04 -28.05
N HIS A 90 -10.61 -24.59 -27.21
CA HIS A 90 -10.13 -25.97 -27.34
C HIS A 90 -11.07 -27.00 -26.70
N VAL A 91 -11.81 -26.64 -25.65
CA VAL A 91 -12.84 -27.50 -25.03
C VAL A 91 -14.04 -27.72 -25.96
N GLY A 92 -14.30 -26.79 -26.89
CA GLY A 92 -15.34 -26.90 -27.92
C GLY A 92 -15.05 -27.89 -29.07
N ARG A 93 -13.88 -28.55 -29.11
CA ARG A 93 -13.51 -29.50 -30.18
C ARG A 93 -13.16 -30.92 -29.71
N CYS A 94 -13.21 -31.21 -28.42
CA CYS A 94 -12.90 -32.55 -27.91
C CYS A 94 -14.15 -33.44 -27.89
N GLU A 95 -14.60 -33.89 -29.05
CA GLU A 95 -15.15 -35.25 -29.13
C GLU A 95 -13.97 -36.22 -29.14
N GLY A 96 -13.76 -36.92 -28.01
CA GLY A 96 -12.78 -38.01 -27.90
C GLY A 96 -11.39 -37.59 -27.44
N GLY A 97 -11.12 -37.79 -26.14
CA GLY A 97 -9.76 -37.94 -25.60
C GLY A 97 -9.07 -36.64 -25.15
N GLY A 98 -9.16 -36.35 -23.85
CA GLY A 98 -8.40 -35.26 -23.22
C GLY A 98 -8.89 -34.90 -21.82
N THR A 99 -8.41 -35.65 -20.82
CA THR A 99 -8.33 -35.35 -19.38
C THR A 99 -9.49 -34.55 -18.75
N SER A 100 -10.58 -35.26 -18.41
CA SER A 100 -11.52 -34.78 -17.39
C SER A 100 -10.92 -34.99 -15.99
N LEU A 101 -11.43 -34.24 -15.00
CA LEU A 101 -11.09 -34.25 -13.57
C LEU A 101 -11.10 -35.61 -12.86
N ARG A 102 -11.29 -36.74 -13.56
CA ARG A 102 -11.13 -38.09 -13.02
C ARG A 102 -9.66 -38.49 -12.77
N SER A 103 -8.66 -37.82 -13.35
CA SER A 103 -7.24 -38.21 -13.15
C SER A 103 -6.51 -37.45 -12.04
N LEU A 104 -7.20 -36.58 -11.28
CA LEU A 104 -6.65 -35.90 -10.10
C LEU A 104 -7.41 -36.23 -8.80
N GLN A 105 -8.44 -37.09 -8.86
CA GLN A 105 -9.13 -37.65 -7.69
C GLN A 105 -8.58 -39.04 -7.34
N THR A 106 -7.47 -39.10 -6.61
CA THR A 106 -7.12 -40.33 -5.85
C THR A 106 -6.48 -40.05 -4.49
N SER A 107 -6.61 -38.83 -3.99
CA SER A 107 -6.41 -38.51 -2.58
C SER A 107 -7.47 -37.49 -2.22
N ILE A 108 -8.23 -37.73 -1.14
CA ILE A 108 -9.28 -36.87 -0.54
C ILE A 108 -10.72 -37.34 -0.89
N TYR A 109 -11.20 -38.24 -0.01
CA TYR A 109 -12.57 -38.49 0.46
C TYR A 109 -13.71 -38.85 -0.51
N HIS A 110 -14.13 -40.11 -0.41
CA HIS A 110 -15.55 -40.51 -0.45
C HIS A 110 -16.08 -40.51 0.99
N MET A 111 -16.99 -39.60 1.34
CA MET A 111 -17.90 -39.79 2.48
C MET A 111 -19.26 -39.19 2.12
N GLY A 112 -20.25 -40.06 1.95
CA GLY A 112 -21.65 -39.70 1.81
C GLY A 112 -22.50 -40.51 2.80
N SER A 113 -23.47 -39.83 3.40
CA SER A 113 -24.63 -40.31 4.17
C SER A 113 -24.51 -40.48 5.70
N GLY A 114 -25.48 -39.87 6.41
CA GLY A 114 -25.52 -39.66 7.85
C GLY A 114 -25.89 -40.87 8.73
N ALA A 115 -25.73 -42.11 8.24
CA ALA A 115 -25.90 -43.31 9.06
C ALA A 115 -24.55 -43.86 9.63
N ASP A 116 -23.41 -43.45 9.06
CA ASP A 116 -22.09 -44.00 9.41
C ASP A 116 -21.36 -43.27 10.56
N VAL A 117 -21.89 -42.13 11.03
CA VAL A 117 -21.30 -41.36 12.14
C VAL A 117 -21.39 -42.09 13.49
N LYS A 118 -22.33 -43.03 13.64
CA LYS A 118 -22.47 -43.85 14.86
C LYS A 118 -21.59 -45.11 14.84
N LEU A 119 -21.36 -45.74 13.67
CA LEU A 119 -20.43 -46.87 13.55
C LEU A 119 -18.97 -46.41 13.69
N PHE A 120 -18.63 -45.25 13.12
CA PHE A 120 -17.29 -44.66 13.22
C PHE A 120 -16.88 -44.36 14.67
N ARG A 121 -17.82 -43.90 15.52
CA ARG A 121 -17.57 -43.68 16.96
C ARG A 121 -17.41 -44.98 17.76
N ALA A 122 -18.00 -46.09 17.32
CA ALA A 122 -17.87 -47.39 17.97
C ALA A 122 -16.55 -48.08 17.58
N GLU A 123 -16.11 -47.95 16.32
CA GLU A 123 -14.82 -48.45 15.85
C GLU A 123 -13.64 -47.64 16.39
N GLN A 124 -13.74 -46.31 16.49
CA GLN A 124 -12.70 -45.50 17.14
C GLN A 124 -12.54 -45.79 18.63
N LYS A 125 -13.62 -46.12 19.36
CA LYS A 125 -13.51 -46.61 20.75
C LYS A 125 -12.83 -47.98 20.85
N ARG A 126 -12.97 -48.82 19.82
CA ARG A 126 -12.36 -50.15 19.73
C ARG A 126 -10.87 -50.09 19.33
N GLU A 127 -10.48 -49.12 18.52
CA GLU A 127 -9.08 -48.84 18.17
C GLU A 127 -8.33 -48.06 19.27
N ALA A 128 -8.98 -47.11 19.94
CA ALA A 128 -8.42 -46.40 21.10
C ALA A 128 -8.13 -47.33 22.29
N ALA A 129 -8.80 -48.47 22.39
CA ALA A 129 -8.52 -49.51 23.39
C ALA A 129 -7.31 -50.40 23.04
N LYS A 130 -6.78 -50.33 21.81
CA LYS A 130 -5.64 -51.13 21.32
C LYS A 130 -4.32 -50.39 21.30
N ALA A 131 -4.32 -49.06 21.46
CA ALA A 131 -3.11 -48.26 21.52
C ALA A 131 -2.72 -48.01 22.98
N GLY A 132 -1.63 -48.64 23.42
CA GLY A 132 -1.00 -48.37 24.73
C GLY A 132 -0.50 -46.93 24.87
N PRO A 133 -0.15 -46.50 26.10
CA PRO A 133 -0.09 -45.10 26.46
C PRO A 133 1.26 -44.47 26.09
N SER A 134 1.26 -43.48 25.19
CA SER A 134 1.92 -42.18 25.43
C SER A 134 1.86 -41.26 24.21
N GLN A 135 1.19 -40.13 24.41
CA GLN A 135 1.48 -38.76 23.96
C GLN A 135 0.20 -38.11 23.41
N ALA A 136 -0.38 -37.29 24.28
CA ALA A 136 -1.53 -36.47 24.02
C ALA A 136 -1.28 -35.53 22.83
N TYR A 137 -2.15 -35.56 21.83
CA TYR A 137 -2.19 -34.53 20.80
C TYR A 137 -2.79 -33.25 21.39
N ASN A 138 -1.93 -32.24 21.49
CA ASN A 138 -2.23 -30.88 21.90
C ASN A 138 -3.01 -30.18 20.76
N THR A 139 -4.20 -29.67 21.02
CA THR A 139 -5.07 -28.97 20.05
C THR A 139 -4.67 -27.51 19.83
N THR A 140 -3.41 -27.26 19.45
CA THR A 140 -2.87 -25.90 19.26
C THR A 140 -2.31 -25.63 17.86
N GLY A 141 -2.65 -26.45 16.86
CA GLY A 141 -2.15 -26.35 15.48
C GLY A 141 -3.23 -26.03 14.45
N MET A 142 -3.93 -24.89 14.59
CA MET A 142 -4.65 -24.26 13.48
C MET A 142 -4.05 -22.86 13.25
N ALA A 143 -2.83 -22.84 12.72
CA ALA A 143 -2.24 -21.65 12.11
C ALA A 143 -1.52 -22.09 10.83
N GLU A 144 -1.85 -21.38 9.74
CA GLU A 144 -1.10 -21.24 8.49
C GLU A 144 -0.75 -22.53 7.71
N ARG A 145 -1.54 -22.83 6.68
CA ARG A 145 -1.02 -23.52 5.49
C ARG A 145 -0.86 -22.49 4.38
N THR A 146 0.40 -22.16 4.12
CA THR A 146 0.90 -21.23 3.11
C THR A 146 0.47 -21.63 1.70
N VAL A 147 -0.25 -20.73 1.03
CA VAL A 147 -0.31 -20.68 -0.43
C VAL A 147 1.11 -20.38 -0.92
N PRO A 148 1.63 -20.97 -2.02
CA PRO A 148 2.90 -20.53 -2.56
C PRO A 148 2.73 -19.10 -3.04
N SER A 149 3.12 -18.11 -2.23
CA SER A 149 3.19 -16.72 -2.67
C SER A 149 4.35 -16.62 -3.65
N PHE A 150 4.10 -16.09 -4.83
CA PHE A 150 5.18 -15.64 -5.70
C PHE A 150 6.08 -14.69 -4.89
N THR A 151 7.37 -15.01 -4.79
CA THR A 151 8.33 -14.14 -4.08
C THR A 151 8.93 -13.17 -5.10
N TYR A 152 8.71 -11.88 -4.90
CA TYR A 152 9.31 -10.83 -5.71
C TYR A 152 10.77 -10.60 -5.30
N ASN A 153 11.68 -10.74 -6.25
CA ASN A 153 13.08 -10.38 -6.08
C ASN A 153 13.24 -8.86 -6.18
N VAL A 154 13.73 -8.27 -5.11
CA VAL A 154 13.91 -6.83 -4.97
C VAL A 154 15.37 -6.44 -5.22
N GLY A 155 15.58 -5.54 -6.18
CA GLY A 155 16.82 -4.80 -6.39
C GLY A 155 16.74 -3.43 -5.73
N ILE A 156 17.75 -3.00 -4.98
CA ILE A 156 17.80 -1.66 -4.38
C ILE A 156 18.92 -0.84 -5.00
N VAL A 157 18.60 0.34 -5.52
CA VAL A 157 19.58 1.29 -6.05
C VAL A 157 20.00 2.25 -4.96
N GLY A 158 21.29 2.18 -4.58
CA GLY A 158 21.85 2.91 -3.46
C GLY A 158 21.88 2.08 -2.18
N TYR A 159 22.98 2.18 -1.43
CA TYR A 159 23.18 1.51 -0.14
C TYR A 159 23.40 2.53 0.99
N GLY A 160 22.61 3.61 0.95
CA GLY A 160 22.69 4.71 1.91
C GLY A 160 21.75 4.52 3.11
N PHE A 161 21.59 5.60 3.88
CA PHE A 161 20.72 5.64 5.06
C PHE A 161 19.29 5.15 4.77
N SER A 162 18.68 5.61 3.68
CA SER A 162 17.32 5.20 3.32
C SER A 162 17.23 3.70 3.06
N ALA A 163 18.09 3.12 2.21
CA ALA A 163 18.12 1.68 1.96
C ALA A 163 18.23 0.87 3.25
N LYS A 164 19.20 1.22 4.11
CA LYS A 164 19.51 0.47 5.34
C LYS A 164 18.43 0.56 6.41
N ILE A 165 17.80 1.73 6.54
CA ILE A 165 16.86 2.01 7.65
C ILE A 165 15.42 1.78 7.22
N PHE A 166 15.03 2.18 6.01
CA PHE A 166 13.63 2.25 5.61
C PHE A 166 13.20 1.22 4.56
N HIS A 167 14.14 0.51 3.93
CA HIS A 167 13.80 -0.47 2.90
C HIS A 167 14.20 -1.89 3.27
N ILE A 168 15.49 -2.13 3.49
CA ILE A 168 16.00 -3.48 3.72
C ILE A 168 15.33 -4.21 4.90
N PRO A 169 15.11 -3.58 6.07
CA PRO A 169 14.46 -4.27 7.20
C PRO A 169 13.07 -4.80 6.83
N PHE A 170 12.28 -4.00 6.13
CA PHE A 170 10.90 -4.35 5.76
C PHE A 170 10.82 -5.28 4.56
N VAL A 171 11.72 -5.13 3.58
CA VAL A 171 11.86 -6.09 2.47
C VAL A 171 12.19 -7.49 3.00
N LYS A 172 12.99 -7.58 4.07
CA LYS A 172 13.31 -8.87 4.72
C LYS A 172 12.19 -9.40 5.62
N GLU A 173 11.39 -8.51 6.20
CA GLU A 173 10.28 -8.88 7.07
C GLU A 173 9.09 -9.45 6.28
N VAL A 174 8.79 -8.91 5.09
CA VAL A 174 7.65 -9.35 4.27
C VAL A 174 8.02 -10.62 3.48
N PRO A 175 7.40 -11.79 3.75
CA PRO A 175 7.83 -13.07 3.17
C PRO A 175 7.75 -13.16 1.65
N GLN A 176 6.86 -12.37 1.04
CA GLN A 176 6.67 -12.27 -0.41
C GLN A 176 7.74 -11.41 -1.10
N LEU A 177 8.64 -10.78 -0.35
CA LEU A 177 9.74 -9.99 -0.88
C LEU A 177 11.07 -10.65 -0.52
N LYS A 178 12.01 -10.61 -1.44
CA LYS A 178 13.38 -11.07 -1.22
C LYS A 178 14.36 -9.97 -1.58
N LEU A 179 15.20 -9.57 -0.62
CA LEU A 179 16.37 -8.74 -0.93
C LEU A 179 17.31 -9.57 -1.81
N TYR A 180 17.33 -9.25 -3.11
CA TYR A 180 18.03 -10.05 -4.12
C TYR A 180 19.31 -9.37 -4.59
N ALA A 181 19.25 -8.06 -4.84
CA ALA A 181 20.37 -7.31 -5.37
C ALA A 181 20.44 -5.89 -4.81
N VAL A 182 21.64 -5.32 -4.78
CA VAL A 182 21.86 -3.91 -4.43
C VAL A 182 22.91 -3.29 -5.35
N VAL A 183 22.63 -2.06 -5.83
CA VAL A 183 23.64 -1.22 -6.47
C VAL A 183 24.38 -0.44 -5.39
N GLN A 184 25.64 -0.80 -5.17
CA GLN A 184 26.56 -0.06 -4.32
C GLN A 184 27.79 0.35 -5.14
N ARG A 185 27.85 1.63 -5.54
CA ARG A 185 28.94 2.14 -6.41
C ARG A 185 30.33 1.94 -5.82
N THR A 186 30.47 2.18 -4.51
CA THR A 186 31.77 2.18 -3.83
C THR A 186 31.64 1.49 -2.47
N PRO A 187 31.87 0.17 -2.39
CA PRO A 187 31.88 -0.54 -1.12
C PRO A 187 33.10 -0.10 -0.30
N LYS A 188 32.95 -0.09 1.02
CA LYS A 188 34.03 0.20 1.98
C LYS A 188 34.18 -0.97 2.95
N PRO A 189 35.33 -1.11 3.64
CA PRO A 189 35.53 -2.22 4.56
C PRO A 189 34.43 -2.43 5.60
N ASP A 190 33.84 -1.34 6.10
CA ASP A 190 32.78 -1.23 7.11
C ASP A 190 31.39 -0.89 6.54
N ASP A 191 31.26 -0.81 5.22
CA ASP A 191 30.03 -0.47 4.51
C ASP A 191 30.02 -1.23 3.18
N ASP A 192 29.66 -2.52 3.25
CA ASP A 192 29.71 -3.44 2.13
C ASP A 192 28.48 -4.37 2.17
N VAL A 193 27.62 -4.23 1.17
CA VAL A 193 26.35 -4.96 1.13
C VAL A 193 26.53 -6.47 1.12
N GLU A 194 27.60 -7.00 0.51
CA GLU A 194 27.82 -8.45 0.45
C GLU A 194 28.23 -9.02 1.81
N LYS A 195 28.91 -8.22 2.63
CA LYS A 195 29.27 -8.57 4.01
C LYS A 195 28.09 -8.42 4.95
N ASP A 196 27.37 -7.32 4.83
CA ASP A 196 26.23 -7.00 5.69
C ASP A 196 25.08 -7.98 5.43
N HIS A 197 24.90 -8.41 4.17
CA HIS A 197 23.82 -9.28 3.72
C HIS A 197 24.34 -10.43 2.82
N PRO A 198 24.89 -11.50 3.43
CA PRO A 198 25.40 -12.64 2.69
C PRO A 198 24.37 -13.22 1.71
N GLY A 199 24.78 -13.42 0.45
CA GLY A 199 23.95 -13.97 -0.62
C GLY A 199 23.18 -12.94 -1.45
N VAL A 200 23.24 -11.65 -1.09
CA VAL A 200 22.74 -10.56 -1.95
C VAL A 200 23.75 -10.28 -3.06
N LYS A 201 23.28 -10.10 -4.30
CA LYS A 201 24.14 -9.71 -5.42
C LYS A 201 24.49 -8.22 -5.34
N SER A 202 25.76 -7.86 -5.40
CA SER A 202 26.18 -6.47 -5.57
C SER A 202 26.38 -6.11 -7.04
N PHE A 203 25.78 -5.00 -7.47
CA PHE A 203 26.04 -4.35 -8.75
C PHE A 203 26.76 -3.01 -8.51
N ARG A 204 27.46 -2.51 -9.54
CA ARG A 204 28.14 -1.19 -9.46
C ARG A 204 27.38 -0.10 -10.18
N THR A 205 26.58 -0.45 -11.17
CA THR A 205 25.72 0.47 -11.91
C THR A 205 24.26 0.01 -11.91
N THR A 206 23.34 0.95 -12.06
CA THR A 206 21.91 0.63 -12.16
C THR A 206 21.62 -0.04 -13.50
N GLU A 207 22.32 0.39 -14.55
CA GLU A 207 22.27 -0.14 -15.90
C GLU A 207 22.55 -1.64 -15.92
N GLU A 208 23.57 -2.12 -15.21
CA GLU A 208 23.83 -3.56 -15.06
C GLU A 208 22.71 -4.28 -14.31
N MET A 209 22.26 -3.71 -13.18
CA MET A 209 21.25 -4.35 -12.33
C MET A 209 19.93 -4.55 -13.07
N VAL A 210 19.44 -3.55 -13.79
CA VAL A 210 18.11 -3.64 -14.44
C VAL A 210 18.07 -4.67 -15.58
N GLN A 211 19.23 -5.10 -16.10
CA GLN A 211 19.32 -6.18 -17.09
C GLN A 211 19.18 -7.59 -16.47
N ASP A 212 19.29 -7.76 -15.15
CA ASP A 212 19.08 -9.07 -14.52
C ASP A 212 17.59 -9.45 -14.64
N PRO A 213 17.23 -10.50 -15.41
CA PRO A 213 15.82 -10.87 -15.62
C PRO A 213 15.16 -11.40 -14.35
N ALA A 214 15.94 -11.81 -13.33
CA ALA A 214 15.42 -12.32 -12.09
C ALA A 214 14.90 -11.22 -11.14
N ILE A 215 15.22 -9.94 -11.38
CA ILE A 215 14.72 -8.82 -10.57
C ILE A 215 13.31 -8.44 -11.03
N ASP A 216 12.37 -8.34 -10.09
CA ASP A 216 10.98 -7.97 -10.36
C ASP A 216 10.70 -6.51 -10.01
N VAL A 217 11.20 -6.07 -8.84
CA VAL A 217 10.96 -4.76 -8.26
C VAL A 217 12.28 -4.04 -8.03
N VAL A 218 12.36 -2.77 -8.42
CA VAL A 218 13.50 -1.89 -8.18
C VAL A 218 13.11 -0.78 -7.21
N ILE A 219 13.83 -0.66 -6.10
CA ILE A 219 13.68 0.42 -5.13
C ILE A 219 14.79 1.45 -5.35
N ILE A 220 14.42 2.70 -5.65
CA ILE A 220 15.37 3.81 -5.83
C ILE A 220 15.51 4.57 -4.52
N THR A 221 16.72 4.59 -3.93
CA THR A 221 17.01 5.19 -2.60
C THR A 221 18.14 6.24 -2.65
N THR A 222 18.39 6.77 -3.84
CA THR A 222 19.49 7.72 -4.11
C THR A 222 19.10 9.16 -3.74
N ALA A 223 19.87 10.14 -4.19
CA ALA A 223 19.50 11.54 -4.01
C ALA A 223 18.37 11.94 -4.99
N PRO A 224 17.49 12.90 -4.63
CA PRO A 224 16.31 13.26 -5.40
C PRO A 224 16.55 13.64 -6.87
N ASP A 225 17.67 14.28 -7.16
CA ASP A 225 18.08 14.70 -8.50
C ASP A 225 18.29 13.53 -9.48
N SER A 226 18.50 12.32 -8.94
CA SER A 226 18.68 11.10 -9.73
C SER A 226 17.41 10.24 -9.84
N HIS A 227 16.35 10.55 -9.10
CA HIS A 227 15.15 9.71 -9.01
C HIS A 227 14.47 9.50 -10.37
N PHE A 228 14.33 10.58 -11.16
CA PHE A 228 13.70 10.52 -12.48
C PHE A 228 14.45 9.57 -13.42
N ALA A 229 15.74 9.82 -13.65
CA ALA A 229 16.54 9.05 -14.58
C ALA A 229 16.60 7.56 -14.20
N LEU A 230 16.77 7.25 -12.92
CA LEU A 230 16.88 5.88 -12.43
C LEU A 230 15.54 5.13 -12.44
N SER A 231 14.44 5.81 -12.07
CA SER A 231 13.09 5.22 -12.14
C SER A 231 12.69 4.95 -13.58
N LYS A 232 12.97 5.89 -14.49
CA LYS A 232 12.77 5.73 -15.93
C LYS A 232 13.51 4.50 -16.46
N LEU A 233 14.81 4.39 -16.16
CA LEU A 233 15.65 3.27 -16.57
C LEU A 233 15.07 1.92 -16.11
N ALA A 234 14.63 1.82 -14.85
CA ALA A 234 14.04 0.60 -14.32
C ALA A 234 12.68 0.26 -14.96
N LEU A 235 11.81 1.25 -15.16
CA LEU A 235 10.51 1.04 -15.81
C LEU A 235 10.66 0.63 -17.28
N GLU A 236 11.59 1.24 -18.02
CA GLU A 236 11.91 0.90 -19.42
C GLU A 236 12.54 -0.49 -19.55
N ALA A 237 13.24 -0.97 -18.52
CA ALA A 237 13.72 -2.34 -18.41
C ALA A 237 12.64 -3.35 -17.96
N GLY A 238 11.36 -2.91 -17.85
CA GLY A 238 10.24 -3.77 -17.51
C GLY A 238 10.16 -4.16 -16.03
N LYS A 239 10.73 -3.35 -15.13
CA LYS A 239 10.70 -3.59 -13.68
C LYS A 239 9.59 -2.77 -13.01
N HIS A 240 9.00 -3.29 -11.94
CA HIS A 240 8.18 -2.47 -11.04
C HIS A 240 9.09 -1.52 -10.27
N VAL A 241 8.61 -0.33 -9.92
CA VAL A 241 9.43 0.69 -9.25
C VAL A 241 8.79 1.16 -7.95
N VAL A 242 9.61 1.21 -6.89
CA VAL A 242 9.36 2.00 -5.69
C VAL A 242 10.39 3.11 -5.67
N CYS A 243 9.95 4.36 -5.73
CA CYS A 243 10.84 5.51 -5.64
C CYS A 243 10.82 6.12 -4.24
N GLU A 244 11.98 6.47 -3.68
CA GLU A 244 12.04 7.30 -2.48
C GLU A 244 11.39 8.66 -2.70
N LYS A 245 11.01 9.29 -1.59
CA LYS A 245 10.51 10.66 -1.57
C LYS A 245 11.70 11.65 -1.44
N PRO A 246 11.57 12.89 -1.94
CA PRO A 246 10.52 13.37 -2.85
C PRO A 246 10.57 12.62 -4.18
N PHE A 247 9.40 12.37 -4.76
CA PHE A 247 9.26 11.48 -5.93
C PHE A 247 10.13 11.93 -7.11
N THR A 248 9.96 13.18 -7.53
CA THR A 248 10.73 13.82 -8.61
C THR A 248 10.95 15.30 -8.28
N PRO A 249 11.96 15.95 -8.86
CA PRO A 249 12.13 17.40 -8.77
C PRO A 249 10.94 18.20 -9.29
N THR A 250 10.28 17.74 -10.36
CA THR A 250 9.13 18.42 -10.99
C THR A 250 7.93 17.52 -11.18
N ALA A 251 6.73 18.11 -11.23
CA ALA A 251 5.50 17.36 -11.52
C ALA A 251 5.48 16.82 -12.96
N GLN A 252 6.12 17.50 -13.89
CA GLN A 252 6.26 17.04 -15.28
C GLN A 252 7.08 15.76 -15.39
N GLU A 253 8.20 15.66 -14.66
CA GLU A 253 8.99 14.42 -14.59
C GLU A 253 8.18 13.27 -13.98
N ALA A 254 7.32 13.55 -13.00
CA ALA A 254 6.41 12.54 -12.46
C ALA A 254 5.38 12.08 -13.51
N ASP A 255 4.78 13.01 -14.26
CA ASP A 255 3.85 12.72 -15.36
C ASP A 255 4.51 11.82 -16.41
N ASP A 256 5.76 12.09 -16.77
CA ASP A 256 6.54 11.28 -17.71
C ASP A 256 6.77 9.85 -17.17
N LEU A 257 7.14 9.69 -15.89
CA LEU A 257 7.30 8.36 -15.29
C LEU A 257 5.99 7.58 -15.22
N ILE A 258 4.88 8.25 -14.90
CA ILE A 258 3.55 7.63 -14.89
C ILE A 258 3.20 7.10 -16.29
N ALA A 259 3.47 7.89 -17.34
CA ALA A 259 3.25 7.48 -18.71
C ALA A 259 4.12 6.26 -19.10
N ILE A 260 5.39 6.24 -18.69
CA ILE A 260 6.31 5.12 -18.93
C ILE A 260 5.85 3.86 -18.19
N ALA A 261 5.46 3.98 -16.91
CA ALA A 261 4.95 2.87 -16.12
C ALA A 261 3.71 2.24 -16.76
N LYS A 262 2.75 3.08 -17.18
CA LYS A 262 1.55 2.65 -17.90
C LYS A 262 1.89 1.96 -19.22
N LYS A 263 2.80 2.54 -20.01
CA LYS A 263 3.23 1.98 -21.30
C LYS A 263 3.86 0.58 -21.15
N ASN A 264 4.62 0.35 -20.08
CA ASN A 264 5.30 -0.91 -19.82
C ASN A 264 4.48 -1.89 -18.96
N ASN A 265 3.24 -1.53 -18.59
CA ASN A 265 2.40 -2.29 -17.67
C ASN A 265 3.12 -2.63 -16.35
N LYS A 266 3.73 -1.61 -15.74
CA LYS A 266 4.47 -1.73 -14.48
C LYS A 266 3.86 -0.84 -13.40
N GLN A 267 3.98 -1.32 -12.17
CA GLN A 267 3.58 -0.55 -10.99
C GLN A 267 4.65 0.49 -10.65
N LEU A 268 4.20 1.69 -10.29
CA LEU A 268 5.05 2.80 -9.88
C LEU A 268 4.52 3.35 -8.56
N ALA A 269 5.20 3.01 -7.48
CA ALA A 269 4.90 3.46 -6.13
C ALA A 269 5.95 4.45 -5.63
N VAL A 270 5.56 5.27 -4.67
CA VAL A 270 6.45 6.19 -3.96
C VAL A 270 6.45 5.84 -2.49
N PHE A 271 7.60 5.94 -1.82
CA PHE A 271 7.76 5.57 -0.41
C PHE A 271 7.21 6.64 0.54
N GLN A 272 5.89 6.87 0.52
CA GLN A 272 5.18 7.72 1.48
C GLN A 272 4.91 6.96 2.78
N ASN A 273 5.97 6.56 3.48
CA ASN A 273 5.90 5.73 4.68
C ASN A 273 5.14 6.38 5.84
N ARG A 274 5.11 7.71 5.91
CA ARG A 274 4.42 8.47 6.96
C ARG A 274 2.90 8.40 6.90
N ARG A 275 2.30 7.83 5.84
CA ARG A 275 0.89 7.39 5.87
C ARG A 275 0.64 6.30 6.93
N PHE A 276 1.69 5.65 7.39
CA PHE A 276 1.70 4.57 8.40
C PHE A 276 2.39 5.00 9.71
N ASP A 277 2.56 6.31 9.92
CA ASP A 277 2.92 6.84 11.25
C ASP A 277 1.72 6.61 12.20
N ALA A 278 1.98 6.09 13.40
CA ALA A 278 0.96 5.81 14.42
C ALA A 278 0.13 7.06 14.75
N ASP A 279 0.80 8.21 14.77
CA ASP A 279 0.19 9.52 15.00
C ASP A 279 -0.89 9.84 13.96
N PHE A 280 -0.57 9.62 12.69
CA PHE A 280 -1.41 9.95 11.55
C PHE A 280 -2.52 8.93 11.33
N VAL A 281 -2.24 7.63 11.56
CA VAL A 281 -3.27 6.58 11.56
C VAL A 281 -4.32 6.86 12.65
N THR A 282 -3.88 7.31 13.83
CA THR A 282 -4.77 7.67 14.93
C THR A 282 -5.62 8.89 14.58
N LEU A 283 -5.01 9.96 14.06
CA LEU A 283 -5.75 11.12 13.56
C LEU A 283 -6.76 10.72 12.48
N SER A 284 -6.34 9.91 11.51
CA SER A 284 -7.20 9.42 10.42
C SER A 284 -8.41 8.67 10.95
N LYS A 285 -8.24 7.84 11.99
CA LYS A 285 -9.36 7.14 12.64
C LYS A 285 -10.33 8.11 13.32
N LEU A 286 -9.83 9.13 14.01
CA LEU A 286 -10.65 10.16 14.68
C LEU A 286 -11.44 11.02 13.69
N VAL A 287 -10.87 11.30 12.52
CA VAL A 287 -11.58 11.97 11.43
C VAL A 287 -12.65 11.04 10.85
N LYS A 288 -12.27 9.81 10.47
CA LYS A 288 -13.17 8.85 9.80
C LYS A 288 -14.34 8.40 10.67
N ASN A 289 -14.15 8.25 11.98
CA ASN A 289 -15.23 7.85 12.90
C ASN A 289 -16.10 9.03 13.36
N GLY A 290 -15.83 10.26 12.89
CA GLY A 290 -16.62 11.44 13.18
C GLY A 290 -16.40 12.06 14.56
N SER A 291 -15.35 11.68 15.29
CA SER A 291 -15.03 12.23 16.63
C SER A 291 -14.80 13.74 16.61
N LEU A 292 -14.25 14.26 15.50
CA LEU A 292 -14.00 15.69 15.32
C LEU A 292 -15.15 16.41 14.60
N GLY A 293 -16.07 15.67 13.99
CA GLY A 293 -17.12 16.23 13.14
C GLY A 293 -16.57 16.82 11.83
N ARG A 294 -17.12 17.95 11.38
CA ARG A 294 -16.59 18.66 10.21
C ARG A 294 -15.32 19.40 10.62
N ILE A 295 -14.21 19.08 9.95
CA ILE A 295 -12.93 19.75 10.18
C ILE A 295 -13.05 21.21 9.76
N SER A 296 -12.50 22.11 10.57
CA SER A 296 -12.33 23.52 10.23
C SER A 296 -10.87 23.86 10.01
N GLU A 297 -9.97 23.25 10.79
CA GLU A 297 -8.55 23.55 10.79
C GLU A 297 -7.72 22.31 11.08
N TYR A 298 -6.63 22.14 10.34
CA TYR A 298 -5.67 21.07 10.51
C TYR A 298 -4.24 21.63 10.39
N GLU A 299 -3.55 21.74 11.51
CA GLU A 299 -2.14 22.07 11.57
C GLU A 299 -1.30 20.79 11.64
N THR A 300 -0.27 20.71 10.80
CA THR A 300 0.68 19.59 10.73
C THR A 300 2.11 20.12 10.70
N HIS A 301 2.94 19.63 11.61
CA HIS A 301 4.23 20.21 11.93
C HIS A 301 5.37 19.22 11.86
N PHE A 302 6.54 19.71 11.46
CA PHE A 302 7.80 18.97 11.46
C PHE A 302 8.97 19.84 11.94
N ASP A 303 8.74 20.53 13.04
CA ASP A 303 9.64 21.53 13.61
C ASP A 303 10.81 20.89 14.37
N ARG A 304 11.99 21.54 14.33
CA ARG A 304 13.24 21.06 14.94
C ARG A 304 14.05 22.24 15.49
N HIS A 305 14.96 21.97 16.43
CA HIS A 305 16.03 22.90 16.80
C HIS A 305 17.37 22.47 16.20
N ARG A 306 17.79 23.14 15.12
CA ARG A 306 19.11 23.03 14.48
C ARG A 306 19.52 24.41 13.97
N PRO A 307 19.73 25.41 14.85
CA PRO A 307 19.96 26.80 14.45
C PRO A 307 21.28 26.99 13.70
N GLU A 308 22.24 26.09 13.84
CA GLU A 308 23.53 26.18 13.16
C GLU A 308 23.39 25.84 11.66
N VAL A 309 24.08 26.63 10.83
CA VAL A 309 24.19 26.35 9.39
C VAL A 309 25.02 25.08 9.20
N PRO A 310 24.54 24.10 8.43
CA PRO A 310 25.33 22.90 8.15
C PRO A 310 26.65 23.25 7.43
N ALA A 311 27.70 22.47 7.70
CA ALA A 311 29.00 22.68 7.06
C ALA A 311 28.91 22.58 5.52
N ALA A 312 29.61 23.49 4.83
CA ALA A 312 29.57 23.62 3.37
C ALA A 312 30.16 22.40 2.62
N ASP A 313 31.05 21.65 3.25
CA ASP A 313 31.68 20.43 2.75
C ASP A 313 30.86 19.15 3.03
N SER A 314 29.61 19.32 3.47
CA SER A 314 28.76 18.18 3.80
C SER A 314 28.49 17.31 2.58
N HIS A 315 28.83 16.03 2.70
CA HIS A 315 28.51 15.02 1.71
C HIS A 315 27.00 14.68 1.68
N LYS A 316 26.21 15.21 2.63
CA LYS A 316 24.76 15.02 2.69
C LYS A 316 24.09 15.93 1.67
N TRP A 317 23.37 15.33 0.72
CA TRP A 317 22.63 16.07 -0.29
C TRP A 317 21.64 17.10 0.30
N LYS A 318 21.10 16.84 1.50
CA LYS A 318 20.20 17.75 2.22
C LYS A 318 20.80 19.12 2.57
N ASN A 319 22.13 19.21 2.54
CA ASN A 319 22.87 20.44 2.78
C ASN A 319 23.33 21.10 1.47
N LYS A 320 22.94 20.53 0.32
CA LYS A 320 23.26 21.03 -1.01
C LYS A 320 22.02 21.59 -1.68
N VAL A 321 22.25 22.54 -2.56
CA VAL A 321 21.23 23.10 -3.45
C VAL A 321 21.15 22.18 -4.65
N ILE A 322 20.12 21.35 -4.70
CA ILE A 322 19.89 20.42 -5.81
C ILE A 322 18.41 20.47 -6.23
N PRO A 323 18.09 20.07 -7.48
CA PRO A 323 16.70 19.81 -7.87
C PRO A 323 16.03 18.83 -6.91
N GLY A 324 14.80 19.13 -6.47
CA GLY A 324 14.11 18.35 -5.45
C GLY A 324 14.73 18.44 -4.04
N GLY A 325 15.62 19.41 -3.79
CA GLY A 325 16.19 19.72 -2.47
C GLY A 325 15.40 20.81 -1.73
N SER A 326 15.89 21.22 -0.55
CA SER A 326 15.26 22.16 0.40
C SER A 326 14.23 21.55 1.36
N ALA A 327 13.90 22.29 2.42
CA ALA A 327 13.00 21.80 3.48
C ALA A 327 11.60 21.43 2.97
N ILE A 328 11.05 22.14 1.98
CA ILE A 328 9.71 21.83 1.47
C ILE A 328 9.69 20.50 0.70
N TYR A 329 10.76 20.13 0.00
CA TYR A 329 10.86 18.82 -0.64
C TYR A 329 11.20 17.71 0.35
N ASP A 330 12.08 17.92 1.33
CA ASP A 330 12.42 16.88 2.31
C ASP A 330 11.28 16.61 3.31
N LEU A 331 10.65 17.67 3.82
CA LEU A 331 9.66 17.59 4.90
C LEU A 331 8.25 17.93 4.44
N GLY A 332 8.10 18.94 3.59
CA GLY A 332 6.80 19.35 3.08
C GLY A 332 6.10 18.25 2.29
N THR A 333 6.82 17.42 1.54
CA THR A 333 6.24 16.27 0.83
C THR A 333 5.46 15.33 1.77
N HIS A 334 5.94 15.10 3.00
CA HIS A 334 5.24 14.28 3.99
C HIS A 334 3.97 14.94 4.51
N LEU A 335 4.08 16.23 4.87
CA LEU A 335 2.97 16.98 5.48
C LEU A 335 1.84 17.22 4.47
N LEU A 336 2.19 17.56 3.23
CA LEU A 336 1.25 17.77 2.14
C LEU A 336 0.63 16.44 1.70
N ASP A 337 1.40 15.36 1.61
CA ASP A 337 0.87 14.02 1.32
C ASP A 337 -0.17 13.58 2.35
N GLN A 338 0.13 13.73 3.65
CA GLN A 338 -0.83 13.41 4.71
C GLN A 338 -2.11 14.24 4.64
N ALA A 339 -2.01 15.53 4.30
CA ALA A 339 -3.18 16.38 4.11
C ALA A 339 -4.03 15.89 2.92
N VAL A 340 -3.40 15.64 1.77
CA VAL A 340 -4.08 15.16 0.57
C VAL A 340 -4.68 13.77 0.77
N HIS A 341 -3.95 12.86 1.43
CA HIS A 341 -4.43 11.51 1.72
C HIS A 341 -5.65 11.51 2.64
N LEU A 342 -5.73 12.45 3.58
CA LEU A 342 -6.81 12.50 4.56
C LEU A 342 -8.02 13.31 4.08
N LEU A 343 -7.80 14.44 3.40
CA LEU A 343 -8.85 15.41 3.05
C LEU A 343 -9.09 15.57 1.54
N GLY A 344 -8.29 14.92 0.69
CA GLY A 344 -8.30 15.09 -0.76
C GLY A 344 -7.50 16.30 -1.23
N LEU A 345 -7.63 16.67 -2.51
CA LEU A 345 -6.91 17.82 -3.05
C LEU A 345 -7.53 19.15 -2.57
N PRO A 346 -6.70 20.12 -2.16
CA PRO A 346 -7.18 21.47 -1.90
C PRO A 346 -7.57 22.18 -3.19
N LYS A 347 -8.28 23.30 -3.07
CA LYS A 347 -8.64 24.19 -4.18
C LYS A 347 -7.60 25.28 -4.41
N ARG A 348 -6.95 25.75 -3.35
CA ARG A 348 -5.96 26.82 -3.42
C ARG A 348 -4.82 26.59 -2.45
N VAL A 349 -3.65 27.12 -2.80
CA VAL A 349 -2.41 27.05 -2.01
C VAL A 349 -1.85 28.46 -1.81
N THR A 350 -1.40 28.74 -0.59
CA THR A 350 -0.56 29.90 -0.27
C THR A 350 0.73 29.42 0.40
N GLY A 351 1.89 29.79 -0.12
CA GLY A 351 3.19 29.38 0.40
C GLY A 351 3.99 30.54 1.00
N PHE A 352 4.73 30.25 2.05
CA PHE A 352 5.76 31.10 2.63
C PHE A 352 7.00 30.24 2.85
N ILE A 353 8.04 30.43 2.05
CA ILE A 353 9.24 29.59 2.04
C ILE A 353 10.47 30.48 2.20
N GLY A 354 11.40 30.06 3.06
CA GLY A 354 12.61 30.84 3.31
C GLY A 354 13.58 30.16 4.26
N SER A 355 14.45 30.96 4.86
CA SER A 355 15.44 30.51 5.86
C SER A 355 15.10 31.03 7.25
N ALA A 356 14.81 30.13 8.19
CA ALA A 356 14.66 30.46 9.60
C ALA A 356 16.01 30.76 10.28
N ARG A 357 17.13 30.30 9.71
CA ARG A 357 18.49 30.61 10.19
C ARG A 357 18.97 32.01 9.80
N GLY A 358 18.15 32.78 9.06
CA GLY A 358 18.53 34.11 8.58
C GLY A 358 19.59 34.08 7.47
N VAL A 359 19.82 32.93 6.84
CA VAL A 359 20.73 32.80 5.70
C VAL A 359 19.99 33.26 4.45
N THR A 360 20.41 34.40 3.90
CA THR A 360 19.75 35.04 2.75
C THR A 360 20.31 34.63 1.40
N SER A 361 21.29 33.71 1.35
CA SER A 361 21.67 33.12 0.07
C SER A 361 20.45 32.39 -0.51
N PHE A 362 20.01 32.84 -1.69
CA PHE A 362 18.75 32.46 -2.36
C PHE A 362 18.50 30.97 -2.55
N SER A 363 19.42 30.12 -2.16
CA SER A 363 19.46 28.71 -2.51
C SER A 363 19.29 27.75 -1.33
N TYR A 364 19.26 28.23 -0.08
CA TYR A 364 19.11 27.37 1.10
C TYR A 364 17.85 27.68 1.92
N GLU A 365 16.70 27.17 1.44
CA GLU A 365 15.42 27.23 2.15
C GLU A 365 15.35 26.09 3.18
N ASP A 366 15.20 26.44 4.46
CA ASP A 366 15.16 25.50 5.58
C ASP A 366 13.89 25.61 6.43
N SER A 367 12.95 26.46 6.03
CA SER A 367 11.69 26.69 6.72
C SER A 367 10.57 26.97 5.71
N PHE A 368 9.37 26.48 6.01
CA PHE A 368 8.19 26.80 5.23
C PHE A 368 6.92 26.84 6.09
N THR A 369 5.93 27.57 5.59
CA THR A 369 4.52 27.47 5.99
C THR A 369 3.68 27.45 4.73
N VAL A 370 2.86 26.43 4.57
CA VAL A 370 1.96 26.27 3.42
C VAL A 370 0.53 26.19 3.93
N LEU A 371 -0.33 27.05 3.40
CA LEU A 371 -1.76 27.07 3.66
C LEU A 371 -2.48 26.40 2.49
N LEU A 372 -3.34 25.43 2.79
CA LEU A 372 -4.19 24.77 1.81
C LEU A 372 -5.66 25.08 2.13
N HIS A 373 -6.39 25.56 1.12
CA HIS A 373 -7.81 25.90 1.25
C HIS A 373 -8.68 24.87 0.52
N TYR A 374 -9.66 24.30 1.20
CA TYR A 374 -10.56 23.27 0.66
C TYR A 374 -11.92 23.85 0.27
N ALA A 375 -12.65 23.11 -0.57
CA ALA A 375 -13.95 23.56 -1.09
C ALA A 375 -15.03 23.67 0.00
N ASP A 376 -14.91 22.91 1.08
CA ASP A 376 -15.81 22.90 2.24
C ASP A 376 -15.46 23.98 3.28
N GLY A 377 -14.47 24.82 2.99
CA GLY A 377 -13.97 25.88 3.87
C GLY A 377 -12.93 25.42 4.89
N SER A 378 -12.59 24.12 4.93
CA SER A 378 -11.50 23.63 5.78
C SER A 378 -10.16 24.24 5.37
N MET A 379 -9.29 24.48 6.35
CA MET A 379 -7.93 24.95 6.14
C MET A 379 -6.88 24.00 6.71
N VAL A 380 -5.80 23.79 5.97
CA VAL A 380 -4.62 23.08 6.47
C VAL A 380 -3.44 24.04 6.53
N THR A 381 -2.69 24.00 7.63
CA THR A 381 -1.39 24.66 7.78
C THR A 381 -0.31 23.59 7.90
N ALA A 382 0.50 23.43 6.85
CA ALA A 382 1.68 22.57 6.88
C ALA A 382 2.93 23.40 7.15
N LYS A 383 3.64 23.10 8.23
CA LYS A 383 4.77 23.91 8.70
C LYS A 383 5.97 23.05 9.07
N ALA A 384 7.16 23.53 8.70
CA ALA A 384 8.40 23.05 9.28
C ALA A 384 9.36 24.22 9.45
N THR A 385 10.05 24.23 10.59
CA THR A 385 11.17 25.12 10.85
C THR A 385 12.33 24.38 11.53
N VAL A 386 13.52 24.96 11.43
CA VAL A 386 14.76 24.46 12.04
C VAL A 386 15.20 25.30 13.24
N VAL A 387 14.43 26.32 13.62
CA VAL A 387 14.69 27.16 14.80
C VAL A 387 13.48 27.06 15.74
N SER A 388 13.41 25.97 16.50
CA SER A 388 12.34 25.74 17.48
C SER A 388 12.92 25.07 18.73
N PRO A 389 13.34 25.82 19.77
CA PRO A 389 13.96 25.28 20.99
C PRO A 389 12.92 24.73 21.98
N GLU A 390 11.98 23.92 21.50
CA GLU A 390 10.95 23.29 22.34
C GLU A 390 11.39 21.86 22.70
N ASP A 391 11.08 21.43 23.92
CA ASP A 391 11.23 20.05 24.37
C ASP A 391 10.12 19.15 23.79
N GLU A 392 8.91 19.67 23.65
CA GLU A 392 7.77 19.02 23.02
C GLU A 392 7.32 19.74 21.74
N GLN A 393 7.80 19.24 20.61
CA GLN A 393 7.38 19.77 19.31
C GLN A 393 5.91 19.42 19.03
N LEU A 394 5.10 20.42 18.67
CA LEU A 394 3.76 20.20 18.15
C LEU A 394 3.87 19.33 16.89
N ARG A 395 3.00 18.32 16.80
CA ARG A 395 2.87 17.45 15.63
C ARG A 395 1.56 17.72 14.90
N PHE A 396 0.45 17.63 15.63
CA PHE A 396 -0.88 17.88 15.09
C PHE A 396 -1.69 18.79 15.99
N TRP A 397 -2.43 19.71 15.37
CA TRP A 397 -3.56 20.39 15.99
C TRP A 397 -4.72 20.42 15.00
N VAL A 398 -5.73 19.59 15.25
CA VAL A 398 -6.89 19.43 14.37
C VAL A 398 -8.14 19.84 15.12
N ARG A 399 -8.95 20.70 14.51
CA ARG A 399 -10.18 21.25 15.07
C ARG A 399 -11.33 20.99 14.12
N GLY A 400 -12.43 20.49 14.68
CA GLY A 400 -13.71 20.43 13.99
C GLY A 400 -14.84 20.85 14.92
N ASP A 401 -16.06 20.81 14.40
CA ASP A 401 -17.25 21.30 15.10
C ASP A 401 -17.72 20.43 16.29
N LYS A 402 -17.21 19.19 16.42
CA LYS A 402 -17.52 18.29 17.55
C LYS A 402 -16.37 18.08 18.52
N GLY A 403 -15.14 18.40 18.13
CA GLY A 403 -13.98 18.23 18.98
C GLY A 403 -12.67 18.70 18.35
N SER A 404 -11.61 18.64 19.15
CA SER A 404 -10.24 18.90 18.71
C SER A 404 -9.29 17.80 19.13
N PHE A 405 -8.33 17.49 18.28
CA PHE A 405 -7.24 16.56 18.55
C PHE A 405 -5.91 17.31 18.55
N LYS A 406 -5.13 17.14 19.63
CA LYS A 406 -3.80 17.73 19.76
C LYS A 406 -2.78 16.64 20.06
N LYS A 407 -1.68 16.62 19.32
CA LYS A 407 -0.58 15.68 19.52
C LYS A 407 0.77 16.37 19.41
N TYR A 408 1.66 15.97 20.30
CA TYR A 408 3.08 16.31 20.32
C TYR A 408 3.90 15.08 19.94
N HIS A 409 5.15 15.32 19.56
CA HIS A 409 6.13 14.30 19.12
C HIS A 409 5.77 13.63 17.80
N LEU A 410 6.81 13.23 17.08
CA LEU A 410 6.69 12.41 15.87
C LEU A 410 6.54 10.94 16.23
N ASP A 411 6.09 10.17 15.25
CA ASP A 411 6.17 8.71 15.26
C ASP A 411 7.60 8.21 15.59
N ILE A 412 7.66 7.14 16.39
CA ILE A 412 8.89 6.62 16.99
C ILE A 412 9.63 5.59 16.11
N GLN A 413 9.02 5.10 15.03
CA GLN A 413 9.55 4.01 14.20
C GLN A 413 10.94 4.36 13.65
N GLU A 414 11.12 5.57 13.11
CA GLU A 414 12.41 6.02 12.58
C GLU A 414 13.51 6.02 13.67
N ASP A 415 13.20 6.47 14.89
CA ASP A 415 14.18 6.53 15.98
C ASP A 415 14.49 5.13 16.53
N GLN A 416 13.50 4.24 16.57
CA GLN A 416 13.68 2.83 16.90
C GLN A 416 14.60 2.13 15.90
N LEU A 417 14.39 2.31 14.60
CA LEU A 417 15.25 1.74 13.55
C LEU A 417 16.69 2.24 13.68
N LYS A 418 16.89 3.54 13.93
CA LYS A 418 18.23 4.11 14.19
C LYS A 418 18.89 3.52 15.43
N ALA A 419 18.10 3.17 16.45
CA ALA A 419 18.56 2.52 17.66
C ALA A 419 18.79 1.00 17.49
N GLY A 420 18.54 0.45 16.29
CA GLY A 420 18.71 -0.96 15.98
C GLY A 420 17.55 -1.86 16.39
N ILE A 421 16.41 -1.27 16.80
CA ILE A 421 15.16 -2.01 17.01
C ILE A 421 14.53 -2.26 15.64
N MET A 422 14.32 -3.53 15.33
CA MET A 422 13.89 -3.98 14.02
C MET A 422 12.37 -4.21 13.98
N PRO A 423 11.76 -4.25 12.78
CA PRO A 423 10.32 -4.39 12.64
C PRO A 423 9.70 -5.63 13.33
N GLN A 424 10.46 -6.72 13.40
CA GLN A 424 10.06 -7.96 14.08
C GLN A 424 10.16 -7.91 15.61
N ASP A 425 10.84 -6.89 16.17
CA ASP A 425 11.09 -6.82 17.60
C ASP A 425 9.83 -6.39 18.36
N LYS A 426 9.64 -6.98 19.55
CA LYS A 426 8.51 -6.64 20.41
C LYS A 426 8.59 -5.17 20.83
N GLY A 427 7.54 -4.40 20.54
CA GLY A 427 7.46 -2.99 20.90
C GLY A 427 7.86 -2.03 19.78
N TYR A 428 8.30 -2.55 18.62
CA TYR A 428 8.48 -1.72 17.43
C TYR A 428 7.17 -1.02 17.04
N GLY A 429 7.25 0.26 16.69
CA GLY A 429 6.11 1.13 16.36
C GLY A 429 5.19 1.48 17.53
N ARG A 430 5.51 1.09 18.76
CA ARG A 430 4.71 1.41 19.95
C ARG A 430 5.32 2.58 20.70
N GLU A 431 4.61 3.71 20.72
CA GLU A 431 4.99 4.85 21.54
C GLU A 431 4.49 4.67 23.00
N PRO A 432 5.20 5.24 23.98
CA PRO A 432 4.79 5.18 25.37
C PRO A 432 3.62 6.15 25.63
N SER A 433 2.84 5.88 26.69
CA SER A 433 1.54 6.55 26.93
C SER A 433 1.61 8.05 27.13
N GLU A 434 2.75 8.57 27.59
CA GLU A 434 3.03 9.99 27.75
C GLU A 434 3.09 10.75 26.42
N ARG A 435 3.30 10.06 25.29
CA ARG A 435 3.30 10.67 23.95
C ARG A 435 1.95 10.64 23.25
N TYR A 436 0.93 10.04 23.88
CA TYR A 436 -0.40 9.94 23.29
C TYR A 436 -1.04 11.30 23.03
N GLY A 437 -1.87 11.35 22.00
CA GLY A 437 -2.63 12.55 21.68
C GLY A 437 -3.76 12.79 22.66
N THR A 438 -4.27 14.01 22.67
CA THR A 438 -5.46 14.39 23.43
C THR A 438 -6.62 14.67 22.47
N LEU A 439 -7.77 14.08 22.73
CA LEU A 439 -9.06 14.48 22.16
C LEU A 439 -9.83 15.34 23.18
N THR A 440 -10.34 16.49 22.75
CA THR A 440 -11.26 17.32 23.54
C THR A 440 -12.59 17.39 22.82
N THR A 441 -13.67 16.98 23.47
CA THR A 441 -15.05 17.01 22.93
C THR A 441 -15.96 17.86 23.82
N ILE A 442 -17.14 18.23 23.34
CA ILE A 442 -18.16 18.88 24.18
C ILE A 442 -19.11 17.81 24.73
N GLN A 443 -19.15 17.66 26.05
CA GLN A 443 -20.11 16.83 26.75
C GLN A 443 -20.87 17.69 27.76
N ASN A 444 -22.20 17.66 27.73
CA ASN A 444 -23.07 18.48 28.58
C ASN A 444 -22.72 19.99 28.54
N GLY A 445 -22.40 20.49 27.33
CA GLY A 445 -22.06 21.91 27.11
C GLY A 445 -20.67 22.33 27.63
N LYS A 446 -19.84 21.39 28.10
CA LYS A 446 -18.49 21.68 28.60
C LYS A 446 -17.42 20.88 27.85
N PRO A 447 -16.20 21.41 27.67
CA PRO A 447 -15.07 20.65 27.14
C PRO A 447 -14.69 19.50 28.09
N VAL A 448 -14.56 18.29 27.55
CA VAL A 448 -14.03 17.11 28.23
C VAL A 448 -12.81 16.61 27.48
N LYS A 449 -11.71 16.47 28.20
CA LYS A 449 -10.39 16.08 27.70
C LYS A 449 -10.16 14.59 27.95
N GLU A 450 -9.77 13.85 26.92
CA GLU A 450 -9.46 12.42 26.97
C GLU A 450 -8.12 12.16 26.29
N VAL A 451 -7.29 11.32 26.91
CA VAL A 451 -6.07 10.80 26.26
C VAL A 451 -6.49 9.72 25.28
N VAL A 452 -6.00 9.82 24.05
CA VAL A 452 -6.27 8.85 22.98
C VAL A 452 -5.00 8.04 22.74
N PRO A 453 -4.98 6.76 23.15
CA PRO A 453 -3.90 5.86 22.77
C PRO A 453 -3.74 5.84 21.26
N THR A 454 -2.49 5.81 20.80
CA THR A 454 -2.25 5.54 19.40
C THR A 454 -2.87 4.19 19.06
N VAL A 455 -3.62 4.18 17.96
CA VAL A 455 -4.13 2.93 17.39
C VAL A 455 -2.90 2.07 17.10
N GLU A 456 -2.86 0.83 17.61
CA GLU A 456 -1.77 -0.10 17.27
C GLU A 456 -1.68 -0.16 15.75
N PRO A 457 -0.64 0.44 15.14
CA PRO A 457 -0.70 0.73 13.73
C PRO A 457 -0.20 -0.49 12.96
N PRO A 458 -0.62 -0.61 11.68
CA PRO A 458 0.27 -1.18 10.69
C PRO A 458 1.51 -0.28 10.62
N THR A 459 2.66 -0.80 11.03
CA THR A 459 3.97 -0.14 10.91
C THR A 459 4.33 0.15 9.45
N TYR A 460 5.51 0.71 9.18
CA TYR A 460 6.03 0.85 7.82
C TYR A 460 6.06 -0.48 7.03
N THR A 461 5.98 -1.64 7.70
CA THR A 461 5.77 -2.94 7.06
C THR A 461 4.49 -2.99 6.21
N GLU A 462 3.43 -2.29 6.62
CA GLU A 462 2.17 -2.29 5.87
C GLU A 462 2.29 -1.61 4.52
N TYR A 463 3.23 -0.67 4.36
CA TYR A 463 3.59 -0.15 3.04
C TYR A 463 3.93 -1.31 2.08
N TYR A 464 4.80 -2.22 2.53
CA TYR A 464 5.25 -3.35 1.72
C TYR A 464 4.18 -4.43 1.57
N ARG A 465 3.35 -4.68 2.59
CA ARG A 465 2.21 -5.58 2.45
C ARG A 465 1.20 -5.06 1.41
N LYS A 466 0.91 -3.77 1.42
CA LYS A 466 0.09 -3.12 0.38
C LYS A 466 0.75 -3.16 -0.99
N LEU A 467 2.06 -2.96 -1.06
CA LEU A 467 2.82 -3.08 -2.31
C LEU A 467 2.69 -4.49 -2.89
N VAL A 468 2.90 -5.53 -2.09
CA VAL A 468 2.76 -6.93 -2.52
C VAL A 468 1.35 -7.19 -3.03
N ARG A 469 0.31 -6.82 -2.28
CA ARG A 469 -1.08 -6.98 -2.75
C ARG A 469 -1.30 -6.32 -4.12
N ALA A 470 -0.83 -5.09 -4.31
CA ALA A 470 -0.97 -4.38 -5.58
C ALA A 470 -0.14 -5.01 -6.72
N LEU A 471 1.00 -5.62 -6.42
CA LEU A 471 1.80 -6.38 -7.39
C LEU A 471 1.11 -7.69 -7.80
N ASP A 472 0.39 -8.33 -6.87
CA ASP A 472 -0.44 -9.51 -7.11
C ASP A 472 -1.75 -9.15 -7.86
N GLY A 473 -2.00 -7.86 -8.12
CA GLY A 473 -3.22 -7.35 -8.77
C GLY A 473 -4.38 -7.13 -7.81
N GLU A 474 -4.13 -7.13 -6.50
CA GLU A 474 -5.11 -6.95 -5.44
C GLU A 474 -5.01 -5.54 -4.82
N GLY A 475 -6.08 -4.76 -4.94
CA GLY A 475 -6.17 -3.44 -4.31
C GLY A 475 -5.26 -2.37 -4.94
N GLU A 476 -5.08 -1.28 -4.21
CA GLU A 476 -4.31 -0.10 -4.66
C GLU A 476 -2.89 -0.09 -4.10
N LEU A 477 -1.99 0.59 -4.80
CA LEU A 477 -0.63 0.86 -4.31
C LEU A 477 -0.68 1.61 -2.96
N PRO A 478 0.33 1.43 -2.09
CA PRO A 478 0.38 2.15 -0.80
C PRO A 478 0.42 3.68 -0.97
N ALA A 479 1.14 4.13 -2.00
CA ALA A 479 1.10 5.49 -2.55
C ALA A 479 1.56 5.40 -4.00
N SER A 480 0.66 5.68 -4.94
CA SER A 480 0.94 5.63 -6.37
C SER A 480 1.78 6.82 -6.84
N GLY A 481 2.46 6.67 -7.98
CA GLY A 481 3.14 7.79 -8.64
C GLY A 481 2.19 8.95 -8.96
N VAL A 482 0.91 8.67 -9.23
CA VAL A 482 -0.13 9.68 -9.49
C VAL A 482 -0.41 10.51 -8.24
N GLU A 483 -0.61 9.89 -7.08
CA GLU A 483 -0.81 10.63 -5.83
C GLU A 483 0.42 11.45 -5.46
N ALA A 484 1.62 10.88 -5.62
CA ALA A 484 2.85 11.58 -5.33
C ALA A 484 3.10 12.76 -6.28
N ARG A 485 2.70 12.65 -7.55
CA ARG A 485 2.74 13.74 -8.54
C ARG A 485 1.94 14.94 -8.07
N GLU A 486 0.74 14.73 -7.53
CA GLU A 486 -0.08 15.83 -7.00
C GLU A 486 0.63 16.54 -5.83
N VAL A 487 1.31 15.79 -4.96
CA VAL A 487 2.10 16.38 -3.88
C VAL A 487 3.26 17.21 -4.42
N ILE A 488 3.98 16.76 -5.45
CA ILE A 488 5.03 17.56 -6.09
C ILE A 488 4.43 18.82 -6.72
N ARG A 489 3.26 18.72 -7.35
CA ARG A 489 2.58 19.90 -7.92
C ARG A 489 2.20 20.93 -6.85
N LEU A 490 1.74 20.49 -5.68
CA LEU A 490 1.47 21.38 -4.55
C LEU A 490 2.74 22.06 -4.02
N ILE A 491 3.89 21.36 -4.04
CA ILE A 491 5.18 21.96 -3.68
C ILE A 491 5.57 23.05 -4.68
N GLU A 492 5.45 22.79 -5.99
CA GLU A 492 5.73 23.78 -7.04
C GLU A 492 4.83 25.02 -6.88
N LEU A 493 3.52 24.82 -6.67
CA LEU A 493 2.56 25.89 -6.44
C LEU A 493 2.87 26.68 -5.16
N ALA A 494 3.27 26.02 -4.07
CA ALA A 494 3.66 26.70 -2.84
C ALA A 494 4.90 27.58 -3.05
N ARG A 495 5.87 27.12 -3.85
CA ARG A 495 7.07 27.91 -4.20
C ARG A 495 6.73 29.10 -5.08
N GLU A 496 5.90 28.90 -6.10
CA GLU A 496 5.41 29.98 -6.97
C GLU A 496 4.57 31.00 -6.18
N SER A 497 3.71 30.52 -5.29
CA SER A 497 2.92 31.35 -4.38
C SER A 497 3.82 32.22 -3.50
N SER A 498 4.85 31.63 -2.90
CA SER A 498 5.80 32.34 -2.04
C SER A 498 6.62 33.38 -2.80
N SER A 499 7.03 33.11 -4.05
CA SER A 499 7.83 34.05 -4.84
C SER A 499 7.00 35.19 -5.40
N THR A 500 5.73 34.95 -5.73
CA THR A 500 4.82 35.95 -6.31
C THR A 500 4.00 36.71 -5.27
N GLY A 501 3.94 36.23 -4.03
CA GLY A 501 3.10 36.79 -2.96
C GLY A 501 1.59 36.58 -3.20
N ARG A 502 1.21 35.57 -3.98
CA ARG A 502 -0.18 35.31 -4.40
C ARG A 502 -0.66 33.96 -3.93
N THR A 503 -1.96 33.84 -3.67
CA THR A 503 -2.63 32.54 -3.54
C THR A 503 -2.91 31.98 -4.93
N LEU A 504 -2.60 30.71 -5.16
CA LEU A 504 -2.75 30.04 -6.47
C LEU A 504 -3.83 28.97 -6.42
N ASP A 505 -4.51 28.75 -7.54
CA ASP A 505 -5.45 27.64 -7.72
C ASP A 505 -4.69 26.33 -7.99
N VAL A 506 -5.27 25.22 -7.54
CA VAL A 506 -4.72 23.85 -7.69
C VAL A 506 -5.30 23.15 -8.90
#